data_AF-A0A2T0WB52-F1
#
_entry.id   AF-A0A2T0WB52-F1
#
_cell.length_a   1.000
_cell.length_b   1.000
_cell.length_c   1.000
_cell.angle_alpha   90.00
_cell.angle_beta   90.00
_cell.angle_gamma   90.00
#
_symmetry.space_group_name_H-M   'P 1'
#
loop_
_entity.id
_entity.type
_entity.pdbx_description
1 polymer ?
#
loop_
_entity_poly.entity_id
_entity_poly.type
_entity_poly.pdbx_seq_one_letter_code
_entity_poly.pdbx_strand_id
1 'polypeptide(L)'
;MADFFANYGSQMMRLIWEHLYISMIALGLGVIVAVPLGVALTRTSKLATVVIGLASILQTVPSLALLALMIPLFGIGQLPAIVALFIYSLLPILRNTYTGMRKVNPSLVDAARGMGMTEIQLIRKVELPQAAPVIMAGIRLSGTYVIAWAALASYIGAGGLGDFIFNGLNLYIPELIIGGTIPVTILALLVDFGLGMLEKKVTPRNQISG
;
A
#
# COMPACT_ATOMS: atom_id res chain seq x y z
N MET A 1 -24.22 13.87 -16.01
CA MET A 1 -23.28 14.09 -14.87
C MET A 1 -23.71 15.21 -13.94
N ALA A 2 -24.14 16.38 -14.41
CA ALA A 2 -24.62 17.45 -13.52
C ALA A 2 -25.73 16.97 -12.54
N ASP A 3 -26.71 16.21 -13.04
CA ASP A 3 -27.77 15.62 -12.21
C ASP A 3 -27.27 14.54 -11.26
N PHE A 4 -26.18 13.83 -11.60
CA PHE A 4 -25.57 12.86 -10.71
C PHE A 4 -24.97 13.56 -9.48
N PHE A 5 -24.23 14.65 -9.68
CA PHE A 5 -23.65 15.40 -8.57
C PHE A 5 -24.72 16.09 -7.71
N ALA A 6 -25.82 16.55 -8.31
CA ALA A 6 -26.95 17.11 -7.56
C ALA A 6 -27.64 16.08 -6.65
N ASN A 7 -27.78 14.84 -7.12
CA ASN A 7 -28.48 13.78 -6.39
C ASN A 7 -27.58 12.99 -5.42
N TYR A 8 -26.30 12.82 -5.76
CA TYR A 8 -25.37 11.94 -5.04
C TYR A 8 -24.17 12.65 -4.39
N GLY A 9 -24.08 13.99 -4.48
CA GLY A 9 -22.91 14.74 -4.00
C GLY A 9 -22.59 14.53 -2.52
N SER A 10 -23.61 14.58 -1.65
CA SER A 10 -23.44 14.37 -0.20
C SER A 10 -23.01 12.94 0.13
N GLN A 11 -23.63 11.95 -0.52
CA GLN A 11 -23.26 10.54 -0.39
C GLN A 11 -21.83 10.30 -0.88
N MET A 12 -21.45 10.88 -2.02
CA MET A 12 -20.12 10.72 -2.59
C MET A 12 -19.02 11.22 -1.66
N MET A 13 -19.21 12.37 -0.99
CA MET A 13 -18.23 12.85 -0.01
C MET A 13 -18.02 11.87 1.14
N ARG A 14 -19.10 11.28 1.66
CA ARG A 14 -19.02 10.23 2.69
C ARG A 14 -18.28 9.00 2.17
N LEU A 15 -18.60 8.54 0.96
CA LEU A 15 -17.96 7.36 0.36
C LEU A 15 -16.48 7.62 0.04
N ILE A 16 -16.09 8.81 -0.40
CA ILE A 16 -14.67 9.19 -0.57
C ILE A 16 -13.94 9.07 0.76
N TRP A 17 -14.54 9.57 1.85
CA TRP A 17 -13.95 9.50 3.18
C TRP A 17 -13.79 8.06 3.68
N GLU A 18 -14.83 7.24 3.56
CA GLU A 18 -14.78 5.82 3.93
C GLU A 18 -13.70 5.08 3.13
N HIS A 19 -13.64 5.32 1.82
CA HIS A 19 -12.64 4.72 0.92
C HIS A 19 -11.22 5.08 1.34
N LEU A 20 -10.95 6.37 1.57
CA LEU A 20 -9.66 6.84 2.05
C LEU A 20 -9.32 6.29 3.44
N TYR A 21 -10.28 6.27 4.36
CA TYR A 21 -10.08 5.78 5.71
C TYR A 21 -9.62 4.32 5.70
N ILE A 22 -10.36 3.44 5.01
CA ILE A 22 -10.04 2.01 4.89
C ILE A 22 -8.66 1.83 4.25
N SER A 23 -8.41 2.50 3.13
CA SER A 23 -7.15 2.37 2.39
C SER A 23 -5.95 2.87 3.17
N MET A 24 -6.04 4.04 3.80
CA MET A 24 -4.91 4.65 4.50
C MET A 24 -4.57 3.93 5.79
N ILE A 25 -5.57 3.40 6.51
CA ILE A 25 -5.32 2.55 7.69
C ILE A 25 -4.63 1.26 7.27
N ALA A 26 -5.15 0.57 6.25
CA ALA A 26 -4.55 -0.68 5.74
C ALA A 26 -3.09 -0.47 5.28
N LEU A 27 -2.84 0.57 4.49
CA LEU A 27 -1.49 0.92 4.02
C LEU A 27 -0.57 1.29 5.18
N GLY A 28 -1.05 2.09 6.14
CA GLY A 28 -0.28 2.51 7.31
C GLY A 28 0.16 1.31 8.16
N LEU A 29 -0.75 0.37 8.43
CA LEU A 29 -0.42 -0.89 9.10
C LEU A 29 0.60 -1.68 8.29
N GLY A 30 0.44 -1.73 6.97
CA GLY A 30 1.35 -2.38 6.04
C GLY A 30 2.78 -1.85 6.18
N VAL A 31 2.94 -0.52 6.17
CA VAL A 31 4.23 0.16 6.36
C VAL A 31 4.84 -0.16 7.72
N ILE A 32 4.04 -0.03 8.80
CA ILE A 32 4.48 -0.25 10.18
C ILE A 32 5.02 -1.68 10.39
N VAL A 33 4.46 -2.67 9.69
CA VAL A 33 4.87 -4.07 9.82
C VAL A 33 5.95 -4.44 8.81
N ALA A 34 5.73 -4.16 7.52
CA ALA A 34 6.57 -4.65 6.44
C ALA A 34 7.93 -3.96 6.36
N VAL A 35 8.03 -2.67 6.73
CA VAL A 35 9.33 -1.98 6.71
C VAL A 35 10.27 -2.52 7.80
N PRO A 36 9.89 -2.59 9.09
CA PRO A 36 10.75 -3.18 10.11
C PRO A 36 11.08 -4.65 9.83
N LEU A 37 10.10 -5.43 9.38
CA LEU A 37 10.32 -6.83 9.01
C LEU A 37 11.30 -6.95 7.84
N GLY A 38 11.15 -6.14 6.79
CA GLY A 38 12.06 -6.13 5.65
C GLY A 38 13.49 -5.77 6.03
N VAL A 39 13.66 -4.79 6.91
CA VAL A 39 14.97 -4.42 7.48
C VAL A 39 15.55 -5.59 8.26
N ALA A 40 14.79 -6.20 9.16
CA ALA A 40 15.27 -7.32 9.98
C ALA A 40 15.70 -8.53 9.13
N LEU A 41 14.94 -8.87 8.10
CA LEU A 41 15.22 -10.00 7.21
C LEU A 41 16.52 -9.84 6.41
N THR A 42 17.05 -8.63 6.25
CA THR A 42 18.33 -8.42 5.54
C THR A 42 19.50 -9.13 6.23
N ARG A 43 19.42 -9.33 7.54
CA ARG A 43 20.44 -10.01 8.34
C ARG A 43 20.39 -11.54 8.23
N THR A 44 19.29 -12.11 7.73
CA THR A 44 19.08 -13.56 7.61
C THR A 44 18.52 -13.95 6.25
N SER A 45 19.41 -14.24 5.28
CA SER A 45 19.02 -14.52 3.89
C SER A 45 18.07 -15.71 3.72
N LYS A 46 18.27 -16.80 4.47
CA LYS A 46 17.38 -17.98 4.43
C LYS A 46 15.95 -17.64 4.87
N LEU A 47 15.82 -16.93 5.99
CA LEU A 47 14.52 -16.51 6.51
C LEU A 47 13.84 -15.51 5.56
N ALA A 48 14.62 -14.62 4.93
CA ALA A 48 14.09 -13.69 3.94
C ALA A 48 13.43 -14.41 2.76
N THR A 49 14.09 -15.44 2.21
CA THR A 49 13.52 -16.24 1.12
C THR A 49 12.20 -16.89 1.52
N VAL A 50 12.12 -17.46 2.73
CA VAL A 50 10.90 -18.11 3.22
C VAL A 50 9.78 -17.09 3.42
N VAL A 51 10.03 -15.99 4.13
CA VAL A 51 8.99 -15.00 4.46
C VAL A 51 8.48 -14.28 3.21
N ILE A 52 9.37 -13.88 2.30
CA ILE A 52 8.99 -13.27 1.01
C ILE A 52 8.24 -14.28 0.14
N GLY A 53 8.66 -15.56 0.15
CA GLY A 53 7.95 -16.64 -0.53
C GLY A 53 6.52 -16.83 -0.02
N LEU A 54 6.33 -16.89 1.31
CA LEU A 54 5.01 -16.99 1.94
C LEU A 54 4.13 -15.77 1.61
N ALA A 55 4.68 -14.56 1.71
CA ALA A 55 3.97 -13.35 1.33
C ALA A 55 3.60 -13.33 -0.16
N SER A 56 4.42 -13.93 -1.03
CA SER A 56 4.11 -14.09 -2.46
C SER A 56 2.96 -15.05 -2.69
N ILE A 57 2.93 -16.17 -1.97
CA ILE A 57 1.82 -17.14 -2.03
C ILE A 57 0.52 -16.50 -1.56
N LEU A 58 0.53 -15.71 -0.48
CA LEU A 58 -0.67 -15.02 -0.02
C LEU A 58 -1.22 -14.05 -1.08
N GLN A 59 -0.36 -13.41 -1.87
CA GLN A 59 -0.78 -12.51 -2.94
C GLN A 59 -1.32 -13.21 -4.19
N THR A 60 -1.06 -14.49 -4.41
CA THR A 60 -1.64 -15.21 -5.55
C THR A 60 -3.12 -15.49 -5.38
N VAL A 61 -3.63 -15.39 -4.15
CA VAL A 61 -5.07 -15.46 -3.88
C VAL A 61 -5.76 -14.29 -4.60
N PRO A 62 -6.82 -14.51 -5.39
CA PRO A 62 -7.56 -13.42 -6.02
C PRO A 62 -8.09 -12.43 -4.98
N SER A 63 -7.96 -11.12 -5.22
CA SER A 63 -8.31 -10.07 -4.26
C SER A 63 -9.75 -10.15 -3.77
N LEU A 64 -10.69 -10.40 -4.68
CA LEU A 64 -12.09 -10.60 -4.34
C LEU A 64 -12.33 -11.85 -3.48
N ALA A 65 -11.60 -12.94 -3.75
CA ALA A 65 -11.71 -14.18 -2.99
C ALA A 65 -11.16 -14.01 -1.57
N LEU A 66 -10.02 -13.32 -1.39
CA LEU A 66 -9.51 -13.01 -0.06
C LEU A 66 -10.48 -12.14 0.73
N LEU A 67 -11.06 -11.11 0.10
CA LEU A 67 -12.08 -10.25 0.72
C LEU A 67 -13.30 -11.08 1.17
N ALA A 68 -13.82 -11.95 0.31
CA ALA A 68 -14.94 -12.83 0.65
C ALA A 68 -14.58 -13.77 1.82
N LEU A 69 -13.35 -14.28 1.87
CA LEU A 69 -12.86 -15.16 2.92
C LEU A 69 -12.76 -14.45 4.28
N MET A 70 -12.63 -13.12 4.31
CA MET A 70 -12.66 -12.37 5.56
C MET A 70 -14.04 -12.37 6.24
N ILE A 71 -15.14 -12.57 5.50
CA ILE A 71 -16.49 -12.57 6.06
C ILE A 71 -16.68 -13.64 7.15
N PRO A 72 -16.41 -14.94 6.91
CA PRO A 72 -16.55 -15.95 7.95
C PRO A 72 -15.56 -15.78 9.12
N LEU A 73 -14.46 -15.04 8.93
CA LEU A 73 -13.43 -14.86 9.96
C LEU A 73 -13.68 -13.63 10.85
N PHE A 74 -14.11 -12.52 10.27
CA PHE A 74 -14.19 -11.21 10.92
C PHE A 74 -15.56 -10.54 10.79
N GLY A 75 -16.50 -11.15 10.07
CA GLY A 75 -17.81 -10.58 9.78
C GLY A 75 -17.81 -9.65 8.56
N ILE A 76 -18.86 -8.85 8.44
CA ILE A 76 -19.07 -7.88 7.35
C ILE A 76 -18.66 -6.49 7.85
N GLY A 77 -18.04 -5.67 7.01
CA GLY A 77 -17.75 -4.27 7.34
C GLY A 77 -16.33 -3.80 6.99
N GLN A 78 -15.89 -2.74 7.67
CA GLN A 78 -14.59 -2.11 7.39
C GLN A 78 -13.41 -2.92 7.91
N LEU A 79 -13.54 -3.54 9.09
CA LEU A 79 -12.47 -4.35 9.68
C LEU A 79 -11.96 -5.47 8.76
N PRO A 80 -12.81 -6.38 8.22
CA PRO A 80 -12.34 -7.43 7.30
C PRO A 80 -11.66 -6.85 6.05
N ALA A 81 -12.17 -5.74 5.51
CA ALA A 81 -11.56 -5.07 4.37
C ALA A 81 -10.17 -4.52 4.69
N ILE A 82 -10.02 -3.84 5.82
CA ILE A 82 -8.73 -3.30 6.28
C ILE A 82 -7.72 -4.44 6.43
N VAL A 83 -8.12 -5.57 7.03
CA VAL A 83 -7.24 -6.74 7.21
C VAL A 83 -6.81 -7.33 5.87
N ALA A 84 -7.72 -7.53 4.93
CA ALA A 84 -7.37 -8.04 3.60
C ALA A 84 -6.43 -7.10 2.83
N LEU A 85 -6.75 -5.80 2.80
CA LEU A 85 -5.93 -4.79 2.12
C LEU A 85 -4.56 -4.63 2.79
N PHE A 86 -4.50 -4.73 4.12
CA PHE A 86 -3.25 -4.79 4.87
C PHE A 86 -2.38 -5.95 4.39
N ILE A 87 -2.90 -7.17 4.36
CA ILE A 87 -2.18 -8.37 3.88
C ILE A 87 -1.63 -8.13 2.47
N TYR A 88 -2.46 -7.60 1.59
CA TYR A 88 -2.09 -7.29 0.22
C TYR A 88 -1.00 -6.22 0.10
N SER A 89 -0.98 -5.23 0.99
CA SER A 89 0.06 -4.20 1.00
C SER A 89 1.42 -4.70 1.49
N LEU A 90 1.49 -5.85 2.18
CA LEU A 90 2.72 -6.30 2.82
C LEU A 90 3.82 -6.64 1.83
N LEU A 91 3.54 -7.45 0.80
CA LEU A 91 4.60 -7.99 -0.06
C LEU A 91 5.38 -6.90 -0.83
N PRO A 92 4.76 -5.92 -1.50
CA PRO A 92 5.53 -4.96 -2.29
C PRO A 92 6.37 -4.08 -1.36
N ILE A 93 5.84 -3.68 -0.19
CA ILE A 93 6.61 -2.93 0.83
C ILE A 93 7.77 -3.79 1.36
N LEU A 94 7.49 -5.02 1.76
CA LEU A 94 8.47 -5.95 2.34
C LEU A 94 9.60 -6.24 1.35
N ARG A 95 9.25 -6.61 0.12
CA ARG A 95 10.20 -6.99 -0.94
C ARG A 95 11.06 -5.81 -1.36
N ASN A 96 10.48 -4.63 -1.51
CA ASN A 96 11.23 -3.42 -1.84
C ASN A 96 12.11 -2.97 -0.66
N THR A 97 11.66 -3.11 0.58
CA THR A 97 12.49 -2.81 1.75
C THR A 97 13.69 -3.73 1.81
N TYR A 98 13.48 -5.04 1.71
CA TYR A 98 14.57 -6.02 1.68
C TYR A 98 15.56 -5.74 0.53
N THR A 99 15.04 -5.46 -0.67
CA THR A 99 15.84 -5.18 -1.86
C THR A 99 16.63 -3.88 -1.73
N GLY A 100 15.99 -2.80 -1.25
CA GLY A 100 16.63 -1.51 -1.06
C GLY A 100 17.78 -1.58 -0.07
N MET A 101 17.55 -2.22 1.07
CA MET A 101 18.58 -2.43 2.10
C MET A 101 19.73 -3.30 1.59
N ARG A 102 19.46 -4.36 0.80
CA ARG A 102 20.50 -5.22 0.21
C ARG A 102 21.34 -4.55 -0.87
N LYS A 103 20.82 -3.50 -1.52
CA LYS A 103 21.50 -2.76 -2.60
C LYS A 103 22.35 -1.59 -2.10
N VAL A 104 22.37 -1.32 -0.79
CA VAL A 104 23.23 -0.27 -0.21
C VAL A 104 24.70 -0.60 -0.51
N ASN A 105 25.46 0.41 -0.95
CA ASN A 105 26.86 0.25 -1.34
C ASN A 105 27.71 -0.30 -0.17
N PRO A 106 28.36 -1.47 -0.29
CA PRO A 106 29.21 -2.04 0.75
C PRO A 106 30.32 -1.10 1.21
N SER A 107 30.92 -0.31 0.32
CA SER A 107 31.97 0.64 0.66
C SER A 107 31.49 1.74 1.62
N LEU A 108 30.23 2.18 1.51
CA LEU A 108 29.63 3.13 2.46
C LEU A 108 29.43 2.48 3.84
N VAL A 109 29.06 1.19 3.85
CA VAL A 109 28.87 0.42 5.07
C VAL A 109 30.21 0.19 5.79
N ASP A 110 31.25 -0.21 5.05
CA ASP A 110 32.59 -0.44 5.60
C ASP A 110 33.22 0.85 6.12
N ALA A 111 33.06 1.97 5.40
CA ALA A 111 33.49 3.28 5.87
C ALA A 111 32.77 3.71 7.16
N ALA A 112 31.44 3.51 7.23
CA ALA A 112 30.66 3.81 8.41
C ALA A 112 31.08 2.96 9.62
N ARG A 113 31.38 1.67 9.41
CA ARG A 113 31.95 0.79 10.43
C ARG A 113 33.34 1.23 10.88
N GLY A 114 34.20 1.64 9.95
CA GLY A 114 35.53 2.21 10.23
C GLY A 114 35.47 3.50 11.07
N MET A 115 34.38 4.26 10.99
CA MET A 115 34.11 5.42 11.85
C MET A 115 33.53 5.06 13.23
N GLY A 116 33.43 3.77 13.58
CA GLY A 116 32.95 3.31 14.88
C GLY A 116 31.43 3.32 15.05
N MET A 117 30.65 3.35 13.96
CA MET A 117 29.19 3.27 14.06
C MET A 117 28.72 1.91 14.58
N THR A 118 27.82 1.92 15.56
CA THR A 118 27.07 0.73 15.98
C THR A 118 26.10 0.27 14.90
N GLU A 119 25.65 -0.99 14.94
CA GLU A 119 24.68 -1.54 13.97
C GLU A 119 23.39 -0.71 13.87
N ILE A 120 22.87 -0.20 14.98
CA ILE A 120 21.66 0.64 14.97
C ILE A 120 21.93 1.99 14.31
N GLN A 121 23.11 2.56 14.53
CA GLN A 121 23.52 3.81 13.87
C GLN A 121 23.74 3.60 12.37
N LEU A 122 24.37 2.49 11.98
CA LEU A 122 24.57 2.09 10.59
C LEU A 122 23.22 1.96 9.86
N ILE A 123 22.26 1.23 10.45
CA ILE A 123 20.92 1.06 9.87
C ILE A 123 20.23 2.44 9.73
N ARG A 124 20.17 3.23 10.80
CA ARG A 124 19.39 4.48 10.82
C ARG A 124 20.00 5.61 10.02
N LYS A 125 21.33 5.71 9.97
CA LYS A 125 22.04 6.86 9.38
C LYS A 125 22.62 6.58 8.00
N VAL A 126 22.78 5.32 7.61
CA VAL A 126 23.41 4.94 6.34
C VAL A 126 22.48 4.06 5.52
N GLU A 127 22.13 2.87 5.99
CA GLU A 127 21.38 1.90 5.18
C GLU A 127 19.96 2.40 4.86
N LEU A 128 19.18 2.83 5.86
CA LEU A 128 17.80 3.30 5.68
C LEU A 128 17.71 4.53 4.76
N PRO A 129 18.49 5.61 4.95
CA PRO A 129 18.46 6.74 4.02
C PRO A 129 18.82 6.36 2.59
N GLN A 130 19.80 5.47 2.38
CA GLN A 130 20.19 5.02 1.04
C GLN A 130 19.15 4.08 0.40
N ALA A 131 18.44 3.30 1.21
CA ALA A 131 17.37 2.40 0.75
C ALA A 131 16.00 3.09 0.61
N ALA A 132 15.84 4.31 1.17
CA ALA A 132 14.56 5.03 1.25
C ALA A 132 13.81 5.15 -0.10
N PRO A 133 14.46 5.45 -1.24
CA PRO A 133 13.75 5.55 -2.52
C PRO A 133 13.09 4.23 -2.93
N VAL A 134 13.80 3.12 -2.74
CA VAL A 134 13.29 1.78 -3.07
C VAL A 134 12.17 1.40 -2.11
N ILE A 135 12.33 1.66 -0.80
CA ILE A 135 11.27 1.45 0.20
C ILE A 135 10.01 2.22 -0.20
N MET A 136 10.15 3.51 -0.52
CA MET A 136 9.04 4.36 -0.93
C MET A 136 8.39 3.91 -2.23
N ALA A 137 9.14 3.40 -3.20
CA ALA A 137 8.57 2.80 -4.41
C ALA A 137 7.65 1.61 -4.07
N GLY A 138 8.03 0.79 -3.08
CA GLY A 138 7.17 -0.29 -2.58
C GLY A 138 5.91 0.19 -1.88
N ILE A 139 6.02 1.28 -1.09
CA ILE A 139 4.87 1.91 -0.42
C ILE A 139 3.92 2.54 -1.46
N ARG A 140 4.47 3.22 -2.46
CA ARG A 140 3.73 3.84 -3.55
C ARG A 140 2.95 2.81 -4.36
N LEU A 141 3.60 1.73 -4.78
CA LEU A 141 2.94 0.62 -5.48
C LEU A 141 1.80 0.03 -4.65
N SER A 142 2.05 -0.20 -3.35
CA SER A 142 1.05 -0.73 -2.44
C SER A 142 -0.11 0.23 -2.22
N GLY A 143 0.16 1.55 -2.12
CA GLY A 143 -0.88 2.57 -2.00
C GLY A 143 -1.82 2.57 -3.20
N THR A 144 -1.28 2.53 -4.41
CA THR A 144 -2.08 2.44 -5.65
C THR A 144 -2.95 1.18 -5.68
N TYR A 145 -2.39 0.02 -5.32
CA TYR A 145 -3.15 -1.23 -5.23
C TYR A 145 -4.23 -1.22 -4.15
N VAL A 146 -3.92 -0.70 -2.96
CA VAL A 146 -4.86 -0.63 -1.85
C VAL A 146 -6.04 0.28 -2.18
N ILE A 147 -5.82 1.42 -2.84
CA ILE A 147 -6.92 2.30 -3.29
C ILE A 147 -7.78 1.60 -4.34
N ALA A 148 -7.17 0.91 -5.30
CA ALA A 148 -7.89 0.18 -6.34
C ALA A 148 -8.72 -0.98 -5.76
N TRP A 149 -8.13 -1.80 -4.89
CA TRP A 149 -8.80 -2.95 -4.28
C TRP A 149 -9.79 -2.58 -3.20
N ALA A 150 -9.67 -1.40 -2.56
CA ALA A 150 -10.70 -0.90 -1.65
C ALA A 150 -12.05 -0.69 -2.35
N ALA A 151 -12.07 -0.47 -3.67
CA ALA A 151 -13.33 -0.47 -4.41
C ALA A 151 -14.05 -1.82 -4.28
N LEU A 152 -13.32 -2.94 -4.34
CA LEU A 152 -13.88 -4.28 -4.17
C LEU A 152 -14.40 -4.55 -2.75
N ALA A 153 -13.89 -3.82 -1.76
CA ALA A 153 -14.28 -4.01 -0.35
C ALA A 153 -15.73 -3.60 -0.05
N SER A 154 -16.31 -2.71 -0.87
CA SER A 154 -17.75 -2.39 -0.82
C SER A 154 -18.62 -3.64 -0.92
N TYR A 155 -18.19 -4.65 -1.69
CA TYR A 155 -18.92 -5.91 -1.88
C TYR A 155 -19.06 -6.73 -0.60
N ILE A 156 -18.16 -6.53 0.37
CA ILE A 156 -18.20 -7.15 1.70
C ILE A 156 -18.71 -6.19 2.79
N GLY A 157 -19.42 -5.13 2.37
CA GLY A 157 -20.07 -4.16 3.26
C GLY A 157 -19.12 -3.15 3.91
N ALA A 158 -17.90 -2.97 3.37
CA ALA A 158 -16.96 -2.00 3.91
C ALA A 158 -17.34 -0.53 3.62
N GLY A 159 -18.20 -0.31 2.62
CA GLY A 159 -18.53 1.02 2.10
C GLY A 159 -17.46 1.54 1.13
N GLY A 160 -17.43 2.85 0.97
CA GLY A 160 -16.53 3.53 0.03
C GLY A 160 -17.06 3.67 -1.39
N LEU A 161 -16.26 4.24 -2.28
CA LEU A 161 -16.67 4.57 -3.65
C LEU A 161 -17.07 3.35 -4.51
N GLY A 162 -16.65 2.16 -4.10
CA GLY A 162 -17.08 0.91 -4.69
C GLY A 162 -18.59 0.70 -4.65
N ASP A 163 -19.29 1.27 -3.66
CA ASP A 163 -20.75 1.18 -3.55
C ASP A 163 -21.44 1.67 -4.84
N PHE A 164 -20.97 2.78 -5.43
CA PHE A 164 -21.51 3.26 -6.70
C PHE A 164 -21.25 2.29 -7.85
N ILE A 165 -20.07 1.67 -7.89
CA ILE A 165 -19.69 0.73 -8.94
C ILE A 165 -20.60 -0.51 -8.88
N PHE A 166 -20.68 -1.15 -7.72
CA PHE A 166 -21.47 -2.38 -7.58
C PHE A 166 -22.97 -2.14 -7.63
N ASN A 167 -23.47 -1.04 -7.07
CA ASN A 167 -24.89 -0.68 -7.23
C ASN A 167 -25.22 -0.40 -8.70
N GLY A 168 -24.34 0.30 -9.42
CA GLY A 168 -24.49 0.51 -10.86
C GLY A 168 -24.47 -0.79 -11.66
N LEU A 169 -23.60 -1.74 -11.31
CA LEU A 169 -23.57 -3.08 -11.92
C LEU A 169 -24.85 -3.87 -11.64
N ASN A 170 -25.30 -3.89 -10.37
CA ASN A 170 -26.49 -4.64 -9.96
C ASN A 170 -27.78 -4.06 -10.56
N LEU A 171 -27.85 -2.75 -10.74
CA LEU A 171 -29.02 -2.04 -11.28
C LEU A 171 -28.94 -1.79 -12.79
N TYR A 172 -27.83 -2.17 -13.44
CA TYR A 172 -27.54 -1.86 -14.84
C TYR A 172 -27.63 -0.36 -15.17
N ILE A 173 -27.12 0.50 -14.28
CA ILE A 173 -27.10 1.97 -14.43
C ILE A 173 -25.66 2.43 -14.71
N PRO A 174 -25.30 2.73 -15.97
CA PRO A 174 -23.94 3.14 -16.35
C PRO A 174 -23.43 4.39 -15.62
N GLU A 175 -24.32 5.33 -15.31
CA GLU A 175 -24.00 6.57 -14.62
C GLU A 175 -23.41 6.33 -13.23
N LEU A 176 -23.92 5.34 -12.49
CA LEU A 176 -23.39 4.94 -11.19
C LEU A 176 -22.03 4.25 -11.33
N ILE A 177 -21.87 3.38 -12.33
CA ILE A 177 -20.59 2.69 -12.60
C ILE A 177 -19.49 3.71 -12.88
N ILE A 178 -19.75 4.65 -13.78
CA ILE A 178 -18.81 5.72 -14.13
C ILE A 178 -18.61 6.65 -12.93
N GLY A 179 -19.68 6.99 -12.21
CA GLY A 179 -19.68 7.85 -11.03
C GLY A 179 -18.87 7.29 -9.85
N GLY A 180 -18.71 5.97 -9.73
CA GLY A 180 -17.76 5.36 -8.79
C GLY A 180 -16.35 5.20 -9.36
N THR A 181 -16.23 4.74 -10.61
CA THR A 181 -14.94 4.40 -11.23
C THR A 181 -14.02 5.61 -11.43
N ILE A 182 -14.57 6.74 -11.91
CA ILE A 182 -13.77 7.95 -12.15
C ILE A 182 -13.18 8.49 -10.84
N PRO A 183 -13.97 8.74 -9.77
CA PRO A 183 -13.42 9.17 -8.49
C PRO A 183 -12.39 8.21 -7.89
N VAL A 184 -12.61 6.88 -7.96
CA VAL A 184 -11.62 5.89 -7.49
C VAL A 184 -10.30 6.04 -8.26
N THR A 185 -10.38 6.20 -9.57
CA THR A 185 -9.18 6.35 -10.43
C THR A 185 -8.45 7.65 -10.11
N ILE A 186 -9.17 8.76 -9.96
CA ILE A 186 -8.60 10.05 -9.56
C ILE A 186 -7.93 9.92 -8.19
N LEU A 187 -8.58 9.26 -7.23
CA LEU A 187 -8.04 9.06 -5.90
C LEU A 187 -6.74 8.25 -5.93
N ALA A 188 -6.70 7.18 -6.72
CA ALA A 188 -5.49 6.37 -6.90
C ALA A 188 -4.34 7.19 -7.48
N LEU A 189 -4.61 8.02 -8.50
CA LEU A 189 -3.61 8.91 -9.10
C LEU A 189 -3.12 9.97 -8.11
N LEU A 190 -4.01 10.55 -7.30
CA LEU A 190 -3.65 11.54 -6.29
C LEU A 190 -2.79 10.93 -5.18
N VAL A 191 -3.12 9.72 -4.73
CA VAL A 191 -2.33 8.98 -3.74
C VAL A 191 -0.97 8.61 -4.32
N ASP A 192 -0.92 8.07 -5.55
CA ASP A 192 0.34 7.75 -6.23
C ASP A 192 1.24 8.99 -6.37
N PHE A 193 0.67 10.09 -6.84
CA PHE A 193 1.36 11.37 -6.98
C PHE A 193 1.87 11.89 -5.62
N GLY A 194 1.03 11.89 -4.59
CA GLY A 194 1.38 12.33 -3.25
C GLY A 194 2.53 11.51 -2.65
N LEU A 195 2.45 10.18 -2.76
CA LEU A 195 3.52 9.28 -2.33
C LEU A 195 4.80 9.47 -3.15
N GLY A 196 4.69 9.73 -4.46
CA GLY A 196 5.83 10.05 -5.32
C GLY A 196 6.51 11.38 -4.95
N MET A 197 5.76 12.38 -4.48
CA MET A 197 6.35 13.61 -3.94
C MET A 197 7.10 13.34 -2.63
N LEU A 198 6.58 12.46 -1.77
CA LEU A 198 7.25 12.05 -0.54
C LEU A 198 8.52 11.26 -0.83
N GLU A 199 8.48 10.36 -1.82
CA GLU A 199 9.64 9.62 -2.32
C GLU A 199 10.79 10.58 -2.69
N LYS A 200 10.50 11.59 -3.54
CA LYS A 200 11.50 12.59 -3.93
C LYS A 200 12.10 13.35 -2.75
N LYS A 201 11.32 13.61 -1.70
CA LYS A 201 11.80 14.31 -0.50
C LYS A 201 12.70 13.46 0.38
N VAL A 202 12.50 12.13 0.41
CA VAL A 202 13.33 11.22 1.21
C VAL A 202 14.55 10.69 0.44
N THR A 203 14.58 10.82 -0.88
CA THR A 203 15.73 10.43 -1.71
C THR A 203 16.96 11.28 -1.41
N PRO A 204 18.11 10.66 -1.05
CA PRO A 204 19.36 11.39 -0.83
C PRO A 204 19.83 12.13 -2.08
N ARG A 205 20.30 13.38 -1.91
CA ARG A 205 20.73 14.28 -2.99
C ARG A 205 21.81 13.68 -3.91
N ASN A 206 22.64 12.78 -3.37
CA ASN A 206 23.75 12.13 -4.09
C ASN A 206 23.30 11.07 -5.11
N GLN A 207 22.03 10.67 -5.14
CA GLN A 207 21.47 9.75 -6.14
C GLN A 207 20.78 10.45 -7.31
N ILE A 208 20.61 11.77 -7.26
CA ILE A 208 19.83 12.56 -8.24
C ILE A 208 20.73 13.09 -9.38
N SER A 209 22.04 13.02 -9.21
CA SER A 209 23.06 13.62 -10.08
C SER A 209 23.91 12.61 -10.86
N GLY A 210 23.40 11.39 -11.06
CA GLY A 210 24.06 10.31 -11.82
C GLY A 210 23.30 9.96 -13.08
#